data_AF-A0A1W9YMW8-F1
#
_entry.id   AF-A0A1W9YMW8-F1
#
_cell.length_a   1.000
_cell.length_b   1.000
_cell.length_c   1.000
_cell.angle_alpha   90.00
_cell.angle_beta   90.00
_cell.angle_gamma   90.00
#
_symmetry.space_group_name_H-M   'P 1'
#
loop_
_entity.id
_entity.type
_entity.pdbx_description
1 polymer ?
#
loop_
_entity_poly.entity_id
_entity_poly.type
_entity_poly.pdbx_seq_one_letter_code
_entity_poly.pdbx_strand_id
1 'polypeptide(L)' 'EAATAWGGLSEELSAAADSFGSLTSNLAGQAWQGQAATAMLKAAGPYAGFLRAAATKAISAASQAKAVASAFEAAKAAT' A
#
# COMPACT_ATOMS: atom_id res chain seq x y z
N GLU A 1 -4.83 -18.66 -3.54
CA GLU A 1 -4.43 -17.70 -4.60
C GLU A 1 -4.81 -16.26 -4.28
N ALA A 2 -6.10 -15.94 -4.11
CA ALA A 2 -6.54 -14.56 -3.84
C ALA A 2 -5.85 -13.92 -2.61
N ALA A 3 -5.74 -14.65 -1.49
CA ALA A 3 -5.06 -14.14 -0.30
C ALA A 3 -3.57 -13.83 -0.54
N THR A 4 -2.89 -14.66 -1.33
CA THR A 4 -1.48 -14.46 -1.71
C THR A 4 -1.33 -13.25 -2.62
N ALA A 5 -2.20 -13.12 -3.63
CA ALA A 5 -2.19 -12.00 -4.55
C ALA A 5 -2.42 -10.66 -3.83
N TRP A 6 -3.41 -10.61 -2.92
CA TRP A 6 -3.66 -9.41 -2.10
C TRP A 6 -2.53 -9.12 -1.11
N GLY A 7 -1.87 -10.16 -0.58
CA GLY A 7 -0.66 -9.99 0.23
C GLY A 7 0.48 -9.34 -0.56
N GLY A 8 0.83 -9.91 -1.72
CA GLY A 8 1.87 -9.37 -2.60
C GLY A 8 1.57 -7.93 -3.05
N LEU A 9 0.32 -7.62 -3.40
CA LEU A 9 -0.06 -6.25 -3.75
C LEU A 9 0.20 -5.26 -2.60
N SER A 10 -0.03 -5.67 -1.35
CA SER A 10 0.27 -4.82 -0.20
C SER A 10 1.77 -4.54 -0.04
N GLU A 11 2.60 -5.55 -0.26
CA GLU A 11 4.06 -5.42 -0.18
C GLU A 11 4.56 -4.45 -1.26
N GLU A 12 4.12 -4.62 -2.50
CA GLU A 12 4.45 -3.73 -3.63
C GLU A 12 4.02 -2.28 -3.39
N LEU A 13 2.80 -2.07 -2.88
CA LEU A 13 2.30 -0.72 -2.56
C LEU A 13 3.08 -0.07 -1.41
N SER A 14 3.52 -0.85 -0.43
CA SER A 14 4.34 -0.36 0.68
C SER A 14 5.74 0.03 0.18
N ALA A 15 6.38 -0.83 -0.61
CA ALA A 15 7.67 -0.56 -1.22
C ALA A 15 7.62 0.67 -2.14
N ALA A 16 6.55 0.82 -2.92
CA ALA A 16 6.32 2.00 -3.75
C ALA A 16 6.19 3.30 -2.91
N ALA A 17 5.47 3.24 -1.79
CA ALA A 17 5.33 4.39 -0.90
C ALA A 17 6.66 4.83 -0.27
N ASP A 18 7.50 3.86 0.10
CA ASP A 18 8.81 4.11 0.70
C ASP A 18 9.81 4.64 -0.34
N SER A 19 9.83 4.05 -1.54
CA SER A 19 10.63 4.53 -2.68
C SER A 19 10.27 5.97 -3.05
N PHE A 20 8.96 6.25 -3.18
CA PHE A 20 8.48 7.59 -3.50
C PHE A 20 8.85 8.60 -2.40
N GLY A 21 8.69 8.23 -1.12
CA GLY A 21 9.10 9.07 0.00
C GLY A 21 10.60 9.38 0.01
N SER A 22 11.44 8.37 -0.25
CA SER A 22 12.89 8.51 -0.34
C SER A 22 13.30 9.45 -1.47
N LEU A 23 12.78 9.24 -2.69
CA LEU A 23 13.05 10.10 -3.84
C LEU A 23 12.62 11.55 -3.59
N THR A 24 11.44 11.72 -3.00
CA THR A 24 10.88 13.05 -2.67
C THR A 24 11.74 13.76 -1.63
N SER A 25 12.20 13.06 -0.59
CA SER A 25 13.10 13.60 0.42
C SER A 25 14.46 13.97 -0.15
N ASN A 26 15.01 13.15 -1.06
CA ASN A 26 16.28 13.42 -1.71
C ASN A 26 16.19 14.67 -2.59
N LEU A 27 15.15 14.77 -3.42
CA LEU A 27 14.91 15.96 -4.25
C LEU A 27 14.76 17.24 -3.41
N ALA A 28 14.02 17.17 -2.29
CA ALA A 28 13.86 18.29 -1.36
C ALA A 28 15.18 18.73 -0.71
N GLY A 29 16.11 17.80 -0.46
CA GLY A 29 17.43 18.09 0.09
C GLY A 29 18.44 18.61 -0.95
N GLN A 30 18.11 18.55 -2.24
CA GLN A 30 19.02 18.91 -3.33
C GLN A 30 18.39 19.95 -4.28
N ALA A 31 17.78 19.47 -5.37
CA ALA A 31 17.39 20.26 -6.52
C ALA A 31 16.07 21.03 -6.34
N TRP A 32 15.20 20.60 -5.43
CA TRP A 32 13.91 21.23 -5.19
C TRP A 32 14.00 22.23 -4.04
N GLN A 33 14.31 23.49 -4.37
CA GLN A 33 14.35 24.59 -3.41
C GLN A 33 13.39 25.73 -3.78
N GLY A 34 12.91 26.45 -2.76
CA GLY A 34 11.99 27.59 -2.92
C GLY A 34 10.50 27.25 -2.88
N GLN A 35 9.63 28.25 -3.08
CA GLN A 35 8.17 28.10 -2.91
C GLN A 35 7.54 27.08 -3.87
N ALA A 36 8.03 26.99 -5.11
CA ALA A 36 7.53 26.01 -6.09
C ALA A 36 7.82 24.57 -5.64
N ALA A 37 9.01 24.31 -5.10
CA ALA A 37 9.36 23.02 -4.51
C ALA A 37 8.49 22.67 -3.31
N THR A 38 8.22 23.63 -2.41
CA THR A 38 7.30 23.41 -1.28
C THR A 38 5.88 23.04 -1.75
N ALA A 39 5.41 23.65 -2.85
CA ALA A 39 4.12 23.29 -3.45
C ALA A 39 4.11 21.85 -4.01
N MET A 40 5.19 21.43 -4.69
CA MET A 40 5.32 20.04 -5.16
C MET A 40 5.38 19.03 -4.01
N LEU A 41 6.09 19.35 -2.92
CA LEU A 41 6.16 18.49 -1.72
C LEU A 41 4.79 18.34 -1.04
N LYS A 42 4.01 19.43 -0.96
CA LYS A 42 2.62 19.37 -0.48
C LYS A 42 1.74 18.47 -1.33
N ALA A 43 1.95 18.46 -2.65
CA ALA A 43 1.20 17.58 -3.57
C ALA A 43 1.68 16.11 -3.49
N ALA A 44 2.97 15.88 -3.23
CA ALA A 44 3.57 14.55 -3.12
C ALA A 44 3.12 13.79 -1.86
N GLY A 45 2.98 14.47 -0.72
CA GLY A 45 2.59 13.84 0.55
C GLY A 45 1.32 12.98 0.49
N PRO A 46 0.19 13.50 -0.04
CA PRO A 46 -1.05 12.74 -0.20
C PRO A 46 -0.90 11.46 -1.02
N TYR A 47 -0.02 11.43 -2.03
CA TYR A 47 0.20 10.25 -2.86
C TYR A 47 0.87 9.10 -2.07
N ALA A 48 1.91 9.42 -1.29
CA ALA A 48 2.53 8.43 -0.40
C ALA A 48 1.54 7.90 0.66
N GLY A 49 0.66 8.77 1.17
CA GLY A 49 -0.42 8.38 2.08
C GLY A 49 -1.44 7.45 1.42
N PHE A 50 -1.83 7.74 0.18
CA PHE A 50 -2.72 6.89 -0.61
C PHE A 50 -2.14 5.48 -0.82
N LEU A 51 -0.86 5.37 -1.19
CA LEU A 51 -0.19 4.07 -1.39
C LEU A 51 -0.19 3.23 -0.11
N ARG A 52 0.12 3.84 1.04
CA ARG A 52 0.07 3.15 2.35
C ARG A 52 -1.35 2.71 2.71
N ALA A 53 -2.34 3.56 2.50
CA ALA A 53 -3.74 3.21 2.74
C ALA A 53 -4.21 2.06 1.82
N ALA A 54 -3.78 2.05 0.56
CA ALA A 54 -4.06 0.98 -0.39
C ALA A 54 -3.39 -0.35 0.04
N ALA A 55 -2.15 -0.30 0.53
CA ALA A 55 -1.47 -1.47 1.09
C ALA A 55 -2.25 -2.06 2.27
N THR A 56 -2.68 -1.24 3.23
CA THR A 56 -3.50 -1.70 4.36
C THR A 56 -4.81 -2.37 3.91
N LYS A 57 -5.47 -1.81 2.90
CA LYS A 57 -6.69 -2.40 2.32
C LYS A 57 -6.39 -3.74 1.66
N ALA A 58 -5.27 -3.88 0.96
CA ALA A 58 -4.86 -5.13 0.34
C ALA A 58 -4.59 -6.22 1.37
N ILE A 59 -3.86 -5.95 2.47
CA ILE A 59 -3.72 -6.93 3.58
C ILE A 59 -5.08 -7.33 4.16
N SER A 60 -5.99 -6.37 4.32
CA SER A 60 -7.33 -6.66 4.84
C SER A 60 -8.13 -7.59 3.91
N ALA A 61 -8.03 -7.38 2.59
CA ALA A 61 -8.63 -8.25 1.60
C ALA A 61 -8.01 -9.66 1.61
N ALA A 62 -6.69 -9.76 1.81
CA ALA A 62 -6.02 -11.04 1.97
C ALA A 62 -6.55 -11.84 3.17
N SER A 63 -6.73 -11.17 4.32
CA SER A 63 -7.30 -11.78 5.52
C SER A 63 -8.74 -12.24 5.32
N GLN A 64 -9.56 -11.43 4.64
CA GLN A 64 -10.95 -11.80 4.33
C GLN A 64 -11.01 -13.01 3.38
N ALA A 65 -10.16 -13.06 2.36
CA ALA A 65 -10.09 -14.21 1.45
C ALA A 65 -9.75 -15.53 2.19
N LYS A 66 -8.85 -15.46 3.18
CA LYS A 66 -8.55 -16.63 4.05
C LYS A 66 -9.78 -17.03 4.88
N ALA A 67 -10.46 -16.06 5.49
CA ALA A 67 -11.64 -16.32 6.32
C ALA A 67 -12.77 -16.99 5.54
N VAL A 68 -13.04 -16.53 4.32
CA VAL A 68 -14.07 -17.14 3.44
C VAL A 68 -13.70 -18.58 3.08
N ALA A 69 -12.44 -18.86 2.73
CA ALA A 69 -11.98 -20.22 2.44
C ALA A 69 -12.12 -21.14 3.66
N SER A 70 -11.75 -20.67 4.85
CA SER A 70 -11.92 -21.45 6.09
C SER A 70 -13.39 -21.74 6.41
N ALA A 71 -14.28 -20.77 6.22
CA ALA A 71 -15.72 -20.97 6.43
C ALA A 71 -16.31 -22.00 5.46
N PHE A 72 -15.87 -21.97 4.19
CA PHE A 72 -16.29 -22.96 3.19
C PHE A 72 -15.85 -24.38 3.56
N GLU A 73 -14.58 -24.57 3.94
CA GLU A 73 -14.10 -25.90 4.34
C GLU A 73 -14.80 -26.42 5.60
N ALA A 74 -15.08 -25.55 6.58
CA ALA A 74 -15.84 -25.92 7.77
C ALA A 74 -17.27 -26.37 7.43
N ALA A 75 -17.96 -25.64 6.54
CA ALA A 75 -19.30 -26.01 6.10
C ALA A 75 -19.31 -27.35 5.35
N LYS A 76 -18.31 -27.56 4.48
CA LYS A 76 -18.13 -28.82 3.74
C LYS A 76 -17.85 -30.02 4.66
N ALA A 77 -17.08 -29.82 5.75
CA ALA A 77 -16.80 -30.89 6.71
C ALA A 77 -18.01 -31.28 7.58
N ALA A 78 -19.03 -30.41 7.66
CA ALA A 78 -20.25 -30.65 8.43
C ALA A 78 -21.34 -31.39 7.63
N THR A 79 -21.13 -31.65 6.34
CA THR A 79 -22.04 -32.38 5.44
C THR A 79 -21.46 -33.72 5.03
#